data_AF-A0A963W1S7-F1
#
_entry.id   AF-A0A963W1S7-F1
#
_cell.length_a   1.000
_cell.length_b   1.000
_cell.length_c   1.000
_cell.angle_alpha   90.00
_cell.angle_beta   90.00
_cell.angle_gamma   90.00
#
_symmetry.space_group_name_H-M   'P 1'
#
loop_
_entity.id
_entity.type
_entity.pdbx_description
1 polymer ?
#
loop_
_entity_poly.entity_id
_entity_poly.type
_entity_poly.pdbx_seq_one_letter_code
_entity_poly.pdbx_strand_id
1 'polypeptide(L)'
;MIRHPAMAILPFILPLGVLAQTAPVAPSWPKEVQAIFEGYKAQCQQAGGKFVPDRANFARQIEVTGDGKPDWVVEHSAFACKVTQAQMDAGIVPDTGSGFCGTAGCQITILGSGRKGLAPIFDGILRDLTPVDLGGGRKGIETTVHGTACGGVGAEVCIETLAWNGKKWALIKRYRWTDADYEADQRRQAALPPIDEVRGHEAKWAFSGRASSAVAEVSGHPELGHLRLTCRAGGGIDLAISPDRTMVPMPPAGRPLRLWFEGSMDGAGADQSVTQVEGQADWSGPLAPELESLLGGRDDGLTLLVSGDDGAEWRELAYFSLAGSTKALRSLQAQCPASEPSVVAAAPPAGAANAQRIPLAAGYYAYVEGTFSTCANPVITPWYFDGTRFWEETDVTDPKHEYSSQAVSWEMAARDRFRISYRSRDEDGRWSPGVSTNEYVITGPQSFIFVGVVGSSMRASEKHQLCPVAQLPAKSRWYKAGK
;
A
#
# COMPACT_ATOMS: atom_id res chain seq x y z
N MET A 1 63.50 -67.84 12.58
CA MET A 1 62.10 -68.24 12.75
C MET A 1 61.48 -67.43 13.88
N ILE A 2 60.76 -66.34 13.59
CA ILE A 2 59.91 -65.67 14.58
C ILE A 2 58.65 -65.19 13.83
N ARG A 3 57.51 -65.77 14.18
CA ARG A 3 56.16 -65.40 13.70
C ARG A 3 55.74 -64.11 14.40
N HIS A 4 55.22 -63.14 13.65
CA HIS A 4 54.43 -62.01 14.18
C HIS A 4 52.97 -62.14 13.70
N PRO A 5 51.97 -61.88 14.58
CA PRO A 5 50.56 -62.05 14.26
C PRO A 5 49.96 -60.84 13.54
N ALA A 6 48.93 -61.11 12.75
CA ALA A 6 48.13 -60.15 12.00
C ALA A 6 47.26 -59.30 12.94
N MET A 7 47.23 -57.99 12.69
CA MET A 7 46.38 -57.00 13.36
C MET A 7 45.15 -56.75 12.47
N ALA A 8 43.96 -57.02 12.99
CA ALA A 8 42.68 -56.76 12.32
C ALA A 8 42.28 -55.28 12.51
N ILE A 9 41.96 -54.62 11.40
CA ILE A 9 41.44 -53.24 11.36
C ILE A 9 39.91 -53.30 11.36
N LEU A 10 39.28 -52.69 12.37
CA LEU A 10 37.83 -52.47 12.42
C LEU A 10 37.50 -51.10 11.80
N PRO A 11 36.47 -50.98 10.93
CA PRO A 11 36.02 -49.70 10.41
C PRO A 11 35.10 -49.00 11.42
N PHE A 12 35.41 -47.73 11.72
CA PHE A 12 34.58 -46.82 12.51
C PHE A 12 33.49 -46.24 11.59
N ILE A 13 32.22 -46.59 11.81
CA ILE A 13 31.07 -45.95 11.18
C ILE A 13 30.64 -44.80 12.09
N LEU A 14 30.85 -43.55 11.65
CA LEU A 14 30.33 -42.35 12.30
C LEU A 14 28.89 -42.09 11.86
N PRO A 15 27.92 -41.93 12.77
CA PRO A 15 26.57 -41.50 12.41
C PRO A 15 26.57 -39.99 12.11
N LEU A 16 26.16 -39.62 10.90
CA LEU A 16 25.79 -38.25 10.53
C LEU A 16 24.50 -37.87 11.26
N GLY A 17 24.65 -37.20 12.41
CA GLY A 17 23.55 -36.54 13.10
C GLY A 17 23.09 -35.31 12.31
N VAL A 18 21.90 -35.39 11.71
CA VAL A 18 21.20 -34.24 11.13
C VAL A 18 20.77 -33.34 12.27
N LEU A 19 21.48 -32.23 12.47
CA LEU A 19 21.03 -31.13 13.32
C LEU A 19 19.90 -30.39 12.60
N ALA A 20 18.66 -30.77 12.88
CA ALA A 20 17.49 -29.96 12.52
C ALA A 20 17.55 -28.66 13.33
N GLN A 21 17.91 -27.56 12.67
CA GLN A 21 17.77 -26.22 13.26
C GLN A 21 16.27 -25.91 13.35
N THR A 22 15.70 -26.07 14.54
CA THR A 22 14.38 -25.54 14.84
C THR A 22 14.47 -24.02 14.82
N ALA A 23 13.90 -23.38 13.80
CA ALA A 23 13.73 -21.93 13.79
C ALA A 23 12.97 -21.50 15.06
N PRO A 24 13.34 -20.38 15.70
CA PRO A 24 12.62 -19.88 16.87
C PRO A 24 11.17 -19.57 16.48
N VAL A 25 10.22 -20.21 17.14
CA VAL A 25 8.80 -19.87 17.06
C VAL A 25 8.66 -18.46 17.62
N ALA A 26 8.25 -17.50 16.79
CA ALA A 26 7.93 -16.15 17.24
C ALA A 26 6.95 -16.27 18.42
N PRO A 27 7.16 -15.57 19.55
CA PRO A 27 6.27 -15.68 20.69
C PRO A 27 4.85 -15.32 20.25
N SER A 28 3.96 -16.30 20.31
CA SER A 28 2.55 -16.12 19.96
C SER A 28 1.94 -15.08 20.90
N TRP A 29 1.19 -14.14 20.34
CA TRP A 29 0.45 -13.18 21.15
C TRP A 29 -0.44 -13.87 22.19
N PRO A 30 -0.73 -13.22 23.33
CA PRO A 30 -1.74 -13.69 24.26
C PRO A 30 -3.08 -13.91 23.55
N LYS A 31 -3.88 -14.85 24.05
CA LYS A 31 -5.17 -15.23 23.43
C LYS A 31 -6.11 -14.04 23.19
N GLU A 32 -6.08 -13.03 24.06
CA GLU A 32 -6.92 -11.83 23.95
C GLU A 32 -6.49 -10.96 22.76
N VAL A 33 -5.18 -10.76 22.57
CA VAL A 33 -4.62 -10.06 21.41
C VAL A 33 -4.88 -10.87 20.13
N GLN A 34 -4.67 -12.19 20.18
CA GLN A 34 -4.94 -13.08 19.05
C GLN A 34 -6.43 -13.02 18.64
N ALA A 35 -7.35 -12.97 19.60
CA ALA A 35 -8.78 -12.88 19.31
C ALA A 35 -9.15 -11.59 18.57
N ILE A 36 -8.51 -10.46 18.90
CA ILE A 36 -8.72 -9.19 18.18
C ILE A 36 -8.20 -9.30 16.74
N PHE A 37 -6.99 -9.84 16.57
CA PHE A 37 -6.39 -10.05 15.25
C PHE A 37 -7.23 -10.96 14.36
N GLU A 38 -7.63 -12.13 14.86
CA GLU A 38 -8.49 -13.08 14.15
C GLU A 38 -9.87 -12.48 13.85
N GLY A 39 -10.38 -11.61 14.72
CA GLY A 39 -11.60 -10.83 14.47
C GLY A 39 -11.51 -9.99 13.21
N TYR A 40 -10.44 -9.18 13.08
CA TYR A 40 -10.22 -8.37 11.88
C TYR A 40 -9.97 -9.20 10.62
N LYS A 41 -9.18 -10.26 10.75
CA LYS A 41 -8.94 -11.20 9.66
C LYS A 41 -10.26 -11.81 9.15
N ALA A 42 -11.10 -12.32 10.06
CA ALA A 42 -12.37 -12.91 9.71
C ALA A 42 -13.33 -11.89 9.06
N GLN A 43 -13.40 -10.67 9.58
CA GLN A 43 -14.22 -9.60 8.99
C GLN A 43 -13.78 -9.27 7.56
N CYS A 44 -12.47 -9.11 7.34
CA CYS A 44 -11.94 -8.85 6.01
C CYS A 44 -12.25 -9.99 5.03
N GLN A 45 -12.07 -11.24 5.47
CA GLN A 45 -12.37 -12.42 4.66
C GLN A 45 -13.88 -12.55 4.36
N GLN A 46 -14.75 -12.23 5.32
CA GLN A 46 -16.21 -12.22 5.12
C GLN A 46 -16.64 -11.16 4.09
N ALA A 47 -15.92 -10.05 3.99
CA ALA A 47 -16.10 -9.04 2.94
C ALA A 47 -15.52 -9.50 1.57
N GLY A 48 -14.89 -10.67 1.50
CA GLY A 48 -14.19 -11.16 0.31
C GLY A 48 -12.88 -10.40 0.03
N GLY A 49 -12.34 -9.71 1.05
CA GLY A 49 -11.10 -8.96 0.95
C GLY A 49 -9.84 -9.79 1.21
N LYS A 50 -8.69 -9.23 0.87
CA LYS A 50 -7.36 -9.77 1.14
C LYS A 50 -6.81 -9.10 2.41
N PHE A 51 -6.68 -9.88 3.49
CA PHE A 51 -6.17 -9.37 4.76
C PHE A 51 -4.65 -9.28 4.76
N VAL A 52 -4.11 -8.06 4.84
CA VAL A 52 -2.68 -7.75 4.83
C VAL A 52 -2.28 -7.23 6.22
N PRO A 53 -1.76 -8.08 7.12
CA PRO A 53 -1.41 -7.66 8.47
C PRO A 53 -0.04 -6.98 8.54
N ASP A 54 0.08 -5.95 9.37
CA ASP A 54 1.36 -5.49 9.89
C ASP A 54 1.57 -6.13 11.27
N ARG A 55 2.00 -7.39 11.28
CA ARG A 55 2.19 -8.15 12.53
C ARG A 55 3.21 -7.50 13.47
N ALA A 56 4.18 -6.75 12.96
CA ALA A 56 5.19 -6.12 13.81
C ALA A 56 4.59 -4.97 14.62
N ASN A 57 3.68 -4.21 14.01
CA ASN A 57 3.07 -3.04 14.66
C ASN A 57 1.70 -3.34 15.29
N PHE A 58 1.03 -4.43 14.92
CA PHE A 58 -0.31 -4.78 15.41
C PHE A 58 -0.41 -4.89 16.90
N ALA A 59 0.55 -5.56 17.54
CA ALA A 59 0.59 -5.61 18.98
C ALA A 59 2.00 -5.70 19.52
N ARG A 60 2.26 -4.90 20.56
CA ARG A 60 3.54 -4.87 21.25
C ARG A 60 3.33 -4.99 22.75
N GLN A 61 4.25 -5.72 23.37
CA GLN A 61 4.33 -5.85 24.81
C GLN A 61 4.91 -4.56 25.42
N ILE A 62 4.28 -4.06 26.48
CA ILE A 62 4.72 -2.89 27.25
C ILE A 62 4.52 -3.17 28.74
N GLU A 63 4.93 -2.24 29.60
CA GLU A 63 4.52 -2.25 31.01
C GLU A 63 4.22 -0.82 31.44
N VAL A 64 2.94 -0.55 31.71
CA VAL A 64 2.41 0.79 32.00
C VAL A 64 1.51 0.82 33.23
N THR A 65 1.15 -0.35 33.79
CA THR A 65 0.39 -0.43 35.04
C THR A 65 1.29 -0.41 36.28
N GLY A 66 2.56 -0.79 36.13
CA GLY A 66 3.53 -0.82 37.23
C GLY A 66 3.32 -1.97 38.20
N ASP A 67 2.62 -3.03 37.77
CA ASP A 67 2.38 -4.24 38.57
C ASP A 67 3.44 -5.33 38.32
N GLY A 68 4.41 -5.05 37.45
CA GLY A 68 5.53 -5.94 37.11
C GLY A 68 5.16 -7.05 36.14
N LYS A 69 3.95 -7.02 35.58
CA LYS A 69 3.48 -7.96 34.55
C LYS A 69 3.43 -7.25 33.20
N PRO A 70 3.47 -8.00 32.10
CA PRO A 70 3.36 -7.40 30.79
C PRO A 70 1.93 -6.95 30.50
N ASP A 71 1.83 -5.71 30.03
CA ASP A 71 0.67 -5.16 29.35
C ASP A 71 0.87 -5.24 27.83
N TRP A 72 -0.20 -5.03 27.07
CA TRP A 72 -0.15 -5.08 25.61
C TRP A 72 -0.84 -3.88 24.99
N VAL A 73 -0.18 -3.25 24.02
CA VAL A 73 -0.83 -2.27 23.14
C VAL A 73 -1.26 -2.98 21.87
N VAL A 74 -2.50 -2.77 21.47
CA VAL A 74 -3.03 -3.16 20.16
C VAL A 74 -3.24 -1.90 19.34
N GLU A 75 -2.58 -1.85 18.18
CA GLU A 75 -2.73 -0.81 17.16
C GLU A 75 -3.77 -1.30 16.14
N HIS A 76 -4.99 -0.77 16.22
CA HIS A 76 -6.09 -1.25 15.37
C HIS A 76 -5.89 -0.85 13.90
N SER A 77 -4.96 0.07 13.62
CA SER A 77 -4.63 0.49 12.25
C SER A 77 -3.59 -0.39 11.54
N ALA A 78 -2.95 -1.32 12.26
CA ALA A 78 -1.83 -2.12 11.75
C ALA A 78 -2.25 -3.33 10.90
N PHE A 79 -3.18 -3.09 9.97
CA PHE A 79 -3.53 -4.03 8.90
C PHE A 79 -4.22 -3.28 7.76
N ALA A 80 -4.25 -3.88 6.58
CA ALA A 80 -5.12 -3.45 5.49
C ALA A 80 -6.06 -4.59 5.11
N CYS A 81 -7.29 -4.24 4.75
CA CYS A 81 -8.19 -5.14 4.04
C CYS A 81 -8.31 -4.64 2.61
N LYS A 82 -7.69 -5.34 1.65
CA LYS A 82 -7.75 -4.96 0.24
C LYS A 82 -8.98 -5.58 -0.41
N VAL A 83 -9.81 -4.76 -1.03
CA VAL A 83 -10.97 -5.18 -1.80
C VAL A 83 -10.90 -4.49 -3.17
N THR A 84 -11.48 -5.13 -4.19
CA THR A 84 -11.58 -4.54 -5.52
C THR A 84 -12.47 -3.30 -5.51
N GLN A 85 -12.29 -2.42 -6.51
CA GLN A 85 -13.17 -1.26 -6.68
C GLN A 85 -14.64 -1.67 -6.86
N ALA A 86 -14.89 -2.76 -7.59
CA ALA A 86 -16.24 -3.28 -7.77
C ALA A 86 -16.92 -3.69 -6.45
N GLN A 87 -16.16 -4.24 -5.49
CA GLN A 87 -16.68 -4.55 -4.15
C GLN A 87 -17.00 -3.26 -3.37
N MET A 88 -16.12 -2.25 -3.44
CA MET A 88 -16.39 -0.95 -2.81
C MET A 88 -17.63 -0.28 -3.41
N ASP A 89 -17.80 -0.31 -4.73
CA ASP A 89 -18.96 0.24 -5.44
C ASP A 89 -20.25 -0.50 -5.07
N ALA A 90 -20.17 -1.79 -4.74
CA ALA A 90 -21.28 -2.59 -4.22
C ALA A 90 -21.61 -2.30 -2.73
N GLY A 91 -20.93 -1.33 -2.11
CA GLY A 91 -21.11 -0.96 -0.70
C GLY A 91 -20.40 -1.89 0.27
N ILE A 92 -19.52 -2.77 -0.21
CA ILE A 92 -18.68 -3.62 0.65
C ILE A 92 -17.46 -2.80 1.03
N VAL A 93 -17.58 -2.08 2.15
CA VAL A 93 -16.49 -1.31 2.74
C VAL A 93 -16.07 -2.03 4.02
N PRO A 94 -15.04 -2.92 3.97
CA PRO A 94 -14.55 -3.54 5.18
C PRO A 94 -13.91 -2.49 6.09
N ASP A 95 -13.88 -2.76 7.38
CA ASP A 95 -13.01 -2.01 8.29
C ASP A 95 -11.57 -2.13 7.77
N THR A 96 -10.98 -0.99 7.42
CA THR A 96 -9.58 -0.90 7.02
C THR A 96 -8.78 -0.33 8.18
N GLY A 97 -7.51 -0.70 8.32
CA GLY A 97 -6.65 -0.12 9.35
C GLY A 97 -6.65 1.42 9.33
N SER A 98 -6.72 2.03 8.14
CA SER A 98 -6.87 3.48 7.99
C SER A 98 -8.17 4.04 8.56
N GLY A 99 -9.27 3.27 8.56
CA GLY A 99 -10.55 3.68 9.15
C GLY A 99 -10.50 3.84 10.67
N PHE A 100 -9.50 3.23 11.32
CA PHE A 100 -9.22 3.43 12.74
C PHE A 100 -8.40 4.69 13.02
N CYS A 101 -7.99 5.43 11.98
CA CYS A 101 -7.20 6.64 12.11
C CYS A 101 -7.95 7.87 11.62
N GLY A 102 -7.71 8.99 12.30
CA GLY A 102 -8.14 10.31 11.88
C GLY A 102 -7.11 11.36 12.27
N THR A 103 -7.47 12.64 12.14
CA THR A 103 -6.57 13.74 12.53
C THR A 103 -6.22 13.76 14.01
N ALA A 104 -6.99 13.06 14.86
CA ALA A 104 -6.76 12.91 16.28
C ALA A 104 -5.83 11.74 16.65
N GLY A 105 -5.40 10.93 15.67
CA GLY A 105 -4.59 9.72 15.89
C GLY A 105 -5.31 8.46 15.44
N CYS A 106 -4.82 7.31 15.89
CA CYS A 106 -5.37 5.98 15.60
C CYS A 106 -6.01 5.34 16.83
N GLN A 107 -6.95 4.42 16.62
CA GLN A 107 -7.56 3.64 17.68
C GLN A 107 -6.52 2.70 18.30
N ILE A 108 -6.38 2.81 19.62
CA ILE A 108 -5.48 2.01 20.44
C ILE A 108 -6.29 1.34 21.55
N THR A 109 -6.03 0.06 21.76
CA THR A 109 -6.40 -0.64 23.01
C THR A 109 -5.16 -0.93 23.83
N ILE A 110 -5.16 -0.59 25.11
CA ILE A 110 -4.17 -1.07 26.07
C ILE A 110 -4.83 -2.15 26.92
N LEU A 111 -4.28 -3.35 26.87
CA LEU A 111 -4.70 -4.51 27.65
C LEU A 111 -3.79 -4.66 28.86
N GLY A 112 -4.35 -4.48 30.05
CA GLY A 112 -3.66 -4.62 31.32
C GLY A 112 -3.78 -6.04 31.90
N SER A 113 -2.76 -6.48 32.62
CA SER A 113 -2.78 -7.75 33.35
C SER A 113 -3.82 -7.79 34.47
N GLY A 114 -4.85 -8.64 34.34
CA GLY A 114 -5.93 -8.81 35.31
C GLY A 114 -6.01 -10.21 35.94
N ARG A 115 -6.94 -10.41 36.87
CA ARG A 115 -7.15 -11.72 37.56
C ARG A 115 -7.60 -12.85 36.63
N LYS A 116 -8.21 -12.52 35.48
CA LYS A 116 -8.79 -13.49 34.53
C LYS A 116 -8.02 -13.55 33.20
N GLY A 117 -6.84 -12.94 33.14
CA GLY A 117 -6.10 -12.70 31.90
C GLY A 117 -6.01 -11.20 31.62
N LEU A 118 -5.70 -10.86 30.37
CA LEU A 118 -5.61 -9.48 29.91
C LEU A 118 -7.01 -8.86 29.80
N ALA A 119 -7.15 -7.58 30.15
CA ALA A 119 -8.40 -6.84 30.02
C ALA A 119 -8.14 -5.40 29.55
N PRO A 120 -9.02 -4.79 28.74
CA PRO A 120 -8.87 -3.39 28.36
C PRO A 120 -8.81 -2.47 29.58
N ILE A 121 -7.71 -1.73 29.70
CA ILE A 121 -7.52 -0.63 30.66
C ILE A 121 -7.53 0.74 29.97
N PHE A 122 -7.42 0.74 28.63
CA PHE A 122 -7.62 1.89 27.75
C PHE A 122 -8.23 1.40 26.44
N ASP A 123 -9.16 2.17 25.89
CA ASP A 123 -9.72 1.99 24.56
C ASP A 123 -10.10 3.37 24.03
N GLY A 124 -9.43 3.84 22.97
CA GLY A 124 -9.63 5.19 22.45
C GLY A 124 -8.62 5.59 21.38
N ILE A 125 -8.72 6.84 20.93
CA ILE A 125 -7.86 7.42 19.90
C ILE A 125 -6.62 8.06 20.52
N LEU A 126 -5.43 7.69 20.07
CA LEU A 126 -4.15 8.31 20.44
C LEU A 126 -3.33 8.60 19.17
N ARG A 127 -2.61 9.72 19.15
CA ARG A 127 -1.69 10.05 18.05
C ARG A 127 -0.41 9.21 18.09
N ASP A 128 0.04 8.96 19.31
CA ASP A 128 1.18 8.11 19.62
C ASP A 128 1.05 7.58 21.05
N LEU A 129 1.89 6.60 21.39
CA LEU A 129 1.96 6.05 22.74
C LEU A 129 3.41 5.71 23.06
N THR A 130 3.96 6.45 24.02
CA THR A 130 5.30 6.23 24.55
C THR A 130 5.21 5.82 26.03
N PRO A 131 5.63 4.62 26.42
CA PRO A 131 5.71 4.24 27.83
C PRO A 131 6.72 5.13 28.57
N VAL A 132 6.37 5.61 29.76
CA VAL A 132 7.25 6.45 30.58
C VAL A 132 7.38 5.95 32.01
N ASP A 133 8.55 6.17 32.60
CA ASP A 133 8.79 5.99 34.02
C ASP A 133 8.51 7.30 34.76
N LEU A 134 7.57 7.26 35.70
CA LEU A 134 7.16 8.42 36.49
C LEU A 134 7.90 8.51 37.84
N GLY A 135 8.84 7.59 38.08
CA GLY A 135 9.59 7.47 39.32
C GLY A 135 8.81 6.73 40.42
N GLY A 136 9.55 6.23 41.41
CA GLY A 136 8.95 5.54 42.57
C GLY A 136 8.18 4.26 42.21
N GLY A 137 8.57 3.59 41.12
CA GLY A 137 7.91 2.38 40.61
C GLY A 137 6.62 2.65 39.82
N ARG A 138 6.22 3.92 39.64
CA ARG A 138 5.04 4.29 38.86
C ARG A 138 5.38 4.34 37.37
N LYS A 139 4.51 3.75 36.56
CA LYS A 139 4.58 3.81 35.10
C LYS A 139 3.43 4.65 34.54
N GLY A 140 3.58 5.07 33.29
CA GLY A 140 2.58 5.84 32.58
C GLY A 140 2.78 5.78 31.08
N ILE A 141 1.98 6.58 30.38
CA ILE A 141 2.12 6.81 28.94
C ILE A 141 2.22 8.29 28.66
N GLU A 142 2.97 8.65 27.63
CA GLU A 142 2.90 9.93 26.97
C GLU A 142 2.24 9.78 25.60
N THR A 143 1.37 10.74 25.26
CA THR A 143 0.73 10.87 23.94
C THR A 143 0.81 12.32 23.49
N THR A 144 0.92 12.55 22.18
CA THR A 144 0.65 13.86 21.59
C THR A 144 -0.86 14.09 21.43
N VAL A 145 -1.28 15.34 21.63
CA VAL A 145 -2.63 15.86 21.41
C VAL A 145 -2.56 17.19 20.65
N HIS A 146 -3.71 17.68 20.19
CA HIS A 146 -3.78 18.93 19.44
C HIS A 146 -3.25 20.13 20.26
N GLY A 147 -2.49 21.03 19.64
CA GLY A 147 -1.81 22.15 20.32
C GLY A 147 -2.72 23.04 21.16
N THR A 148 -3.99 23.15 20.76
CA THR A 148 -5.03 23.89 21.50
C THR A 148 -5.26 23.35 22.91
N ALA A 149 -4.99 22.07 23.19
CA ALA A 149 -5.08 21.51 24.54
C ALA A 149 -4.06 22.11 25.52
N CYS A 150 -2.96 22.67 25.00
CA CYS A 150 -1.92 23.41 25.72
C CYS A 150 -2.02 24.93 25.54
N GLY A 151 -3.11 25.46 24.95
CA GLY A 151 -3.25 26.88 24.64
C GLY A 151 -2.46 27.35 23.40
N GLY A 152 -1.97 26.40 22.59
CA GLY A 152 -1.32 26.66 21.31
C GLY A 152 -2.30 26.79 20.14
N VAL A 153 -1.77 26.90 18.92
CA VAL A 153 -2.52 27.03 17.67
C VAL A 153 -2.20 25.89 16.69
N GLY A 154 -3.22 25.41 15.98
CA GLY A 154 -3.07 24.45 14.88
C GLY A 154 -2.28 23.18 15.25
N ALA A 155 -1.29 22.85 14.44
CA ALA A 155 -0.48 21.63 14.51
C ALA A 155 0.66 21.66 15.55
N GLU A 156 0.68 22.67 16.44
CA GLU A 156 1.64 22.69 17.56
C GLU A 156 1.49 21.44 18.43
N VAL A 157 2.62 20.89 18.90
CA VAL A 157 2.65 19.64 19.66
C VAL A 157 2.37 19.94 21.13
N CYS A 158 1.32 19.32 21.65
CA CYS A 158 0.98 19.29 23.05
C CYS A 158 1.12 17.85 23.56
N ILE A 159 1.89 17.64 24.62
CA ILE A 159 2.10 16.32 25.22
C ILE A 159 1.24 16.19 26.47
N GLU A 160 0.58 15.04 26.61
CA GLU A 160 -0.06 14.60 27.83
C GLU A 160 0.64 13.38 28.40
N THR A 161 1.05 13.47 29.67
CA THR A 161 1.55 12.34 30.45
C THR A 161 0.42 11.83 31.34
N LEU A 162 0.03 10.58 31.12
CA LEU A 162 -1.03 9.89 31.86
C LEU A 162 -0.42 8.81 32.76
N ALA A 163 -0.91 8.71 34.00
CA ALA A 163 -0.58 7.62 34.90
C ALA A 163 -1.78 6.71 35.13
N TRP A 164 -1.55 5.40 35.12
CA TRP A 164 -2.54 4.44 35.59
C TRP A 164 -2.61 4.47 37.12
N ASN A 165 -3.81 4.53 37.69
CA ASN A 165 -4.02 4.52 39.14
C ASN A 165 -4.71 3.24 39.66
N GLY A 166 -4.76 2.19 38.85
CA GLY A 166 -5.50 0.95 39.16
C GLY A 166 -6.96 0.97 38.72
N LYS A 167 -7.51 2.12 38.31
CA LYS A 167 -8.90 2.26 37.87
C LYS A 167 -9.08 3.08 36.61
N LYS A 168 -8.31 4.16 36.45
CA LYS A 168 -8.37 5.06 35.30
C LYS A 168 -7.00 5.67 35.01
N TRP A 169 -6.84 6.14 33.79
CA TRP A 169 -5.75 7.02 33.40
C TRP A 169 -6.00 8.43 33.96
N ALA A 170 -5.01 8.96 34.68
CA ALA A 170 -5.05 10.30 35.24
C ALA A 170 -3.98 11.15 34.58
N LEU A 171 -4.37 12.32 34.08
CA LEU A 171 -3.43 13.32 33.58
C LEU A 171 -2.55 13.83 34.73
N ILE A 172 -1.24 13.64 34.59
CA ILE A 172 -0.25 14.08 35.58
C ILE A 172 0.49 15.32 35.10
N LYS A 173 0.76 15.40 33.79
CA LYS A 173 1.48 16.51 33.20
C LYS A 173 0.90 16.79 31.82
N ARG A 174 0.73 18.07 31.50
CA ARG A 174 0.46 18.53 30.14
C ARG A 174 1.43 19.66 29.83
N TYR A 175 2.10 19.58 28.69
CA TYR A 175 3.06 20.61 28.30
C TYR A 175 3.15 20.74 26.79
N ARG A 176 3.43 21.95 26.33
CA ARG A 176 3.71 22.25 24.93
C ARG A 176 5.18 21.97 24.65
N TRP A 177 5.49 21.43 23.48
CA TRP A 177 6.88 21.35 23.02
C TRP A 177 7.51 22.74 22.89
N THR A 178 8.75 22.84 23.33
CA THR A 178 9.63 23.98 23.12
C THR A 178 10.40 23.82 21.81
N ASP A 179 11.02 24.89 21.31
CA ASP A 179 11.86 24.82 20.10
C ASP A 179 12.98 23.78 20.25
N ALA A 180 13.55 23.64 21.46
CA ALA A 180 14.55 22.62 21.76
C ALA A 180 14.00 21.19 21.65
N ASP A 181 12.72 20.98 22.00
CA ASP A 181 12.06 19.67 21.84
C ASP A 181 11.87 19.34 20.36
N TYR A 182 11.45 20.33 19.55
CA TYR A 182 11.33 20.17 18.10
C TYR A 182 12.68 19.86 17.45
N GLU A 183 13.75 20.59 17.80
CA GLU A 183 15.09 20.30 17.28
C GLU A 183 15.58 18.91 17.68
N ALA A 184 15.31 18.49 18.92
CA ALA A 184 15.66 17.15 19.39
C ALA A 184 14.91 16.08 18.59
N ASP A 185 13.64 16.31 18.27
CA ASP A 185 12.84 15.40 17.47
C ASP A 185 13.32 15.32 16.02
N GLN A 186 13.59 16.47 15.37
CA GLN A 186 14.18 16.50 14.04
C GLN A 186 15.51 15.74 13.97
N ARG A 187 16.38 15.90 14.98
CA ARG A 187 17.63 15.12 15.07
C ARG A 187 17.38 13.62 15.21
N ARG A 188 16.36 13.21 15.98
CA ARG A 188 15.96 11.79 16.09
C ARG A 188 15.44 11.25 14.76
N GLN A 189 14.57 11.99 14.08
CA GLN A 189 14.02 11.60 12.79
C GLN A 189 15.10 11.50 11.71
N ALA A 190 16.03 12.45 11.66
CA ALA A 190 17.18 12.41 10.74
C ALA A 190 18.16 11.25 11.02
N ALA A 191 18.15 10.71 12.25
CA ALA A 191 18.96 9.56 12.64
C ALA A 191 18.27 8.22 12.37
N LEU A 192 16.96 8.22 12.09
CA LEU A 192 16.29 7.02 11.59
C LEU A 192 16.86 6.71 10.20
N PRO A 193 17.10 5.43 9.87
CA PRO A 193 17.39 5.09 8.49
C PRO A 193 16.26 5.65 7.61
N PRO A 194 16.57 6.22 6.44
CA PRO A 194 15.54 6.69 5.53
C PRO A 194 14.49 5.58 5.42
N ILE A 195 13.22 5.93 5.67
CA ILE A 195 12.10 5.04 5.36
C ILE A 195 12.37 4.59 3.94
N ASP A 196 12.67 3.30 3.75
CA ASP A 196 13.03 2.74 2.44
C ASP A 196 12.06 3.36 1.43
N GLU A 197 12.55 4.31 0.63
CA GLU A 197 11.78 4.92 -0.44
C GLU A 197 11.21 3.74 -1.21
N VAL A 198 9.88 3.59 -1.15
CA VAL A 198 9.18 2.41 -1.62
C VAL A 198 9.69 2.16 -3.03
N ARG A 199 10.41 1.04 -3.17
CA ARG A 199 11.11 0.67 -4.39
C ARG A 199 10.07 0.41 -5.46
N GLY A 200 9.71 1.46 -6.19
CA GLY A 200 9.03 1.36 -7.47
C GLY A 200 9.93 0.56 -8.39
N HIS A 201 9.57 -0.69 -8.67
CA HIS A 201 10.30 -1.48 -9.64
C HIS A 201 9.77 -1.15 -11.04
N GLU A 202 10.57 -0.38 -11.82
CA GLU A 202 10.20 0.07 -13.17
C GLU A 202 10.53 -0.94 -14.29
N ALA A 203 10.85 -2.19 -13.96
CA ALA A 203 11.18 -3.15 -15.03
C ALA A 203 10.00 -3.35 -15.97
N LYS A 204 10.33 -3.44 -17.25
CA LYS A 204 9.37 -3.49 -18.34
C LYS A 204 9.23 -4.91 -18.84
N TRP A 205 8.05 -5.20 -19.37
CA TRP A 205 7.81 -6.45 -20.06
C TRP A 205 8.65 -6.55 -21.33
N ALA A 206 9.40 -7.63 -21.44
CA ALA A 206 10.15 -8.00 -22.62
C ALA A 206 9.49 -9.20 -23.30
N PHE A 207 9.53 -9.25 -24.63
CA PHE A 207 9.14 -10.42 -25.40
C PHE A 207 10.33 -10.97 -26.16
N SER A 208 10.53 -12.28 -26.13
CA SER A 208 11.58 -12.97 -26.87
C SER A 208 11.16 -14.38 -27.29
N GLY A 209 11.99 -15.02 -28.12
CA GLY A 209 11.73 -16.38 -28.61
C GLY A 209 10.72 -16.46 -29.77
N ARG A 210 10.39 -17.70 -30.17
CA ARG A 210 9.40 -18.03 -31.22
C ARG A 210 8.71 -19.35 -30.93
N ALA A 211 7.45 -19.50 -31.38
CA ALA A 211 6.65 -20.70 -31.21
C ALA A 211 6.68 -21.20 -29.74
N SER A 212 7.01 -22.48 -29.51
CA SER A 212 7.07 -23.07 -28.16
C SER A 212 8.15 -22.49 -27.24
N SER A 213 9.10 -21.70 -27.77
CA SER A 213 10.12 -20.99 -26.98
C SER A 213 9.77 -19.52 -26.71
N ALA A 214 8.61 -19.06 -27.17
CA ALA A 214 8.17 -17.69 -26.99
C ALA A 214 7.89 -17.41 -25.51
N VAL A 215 8.40 -16.28 -25.02
CA VAL A 215 8.26 -15.84 -23.64
C VAL A 215 7.98 -14.34 -23.60
N ALA A 216 7.02 -13.95 -22.77
CA ALA A 216 6.87 -12.58 -22.31
C ALA A 216 7.24 -12.52 -20.83
N GLU A 217 8.18 -11.67 -20.43
CA GLU A 217 8.69 -11.68 -19.06
C GLU A 217 9.02 -10.31 -18.49
N VAL A 218 8.99 -10.23 -17.17
CA VAL A 218 9.63 -9.21 -16.36
C VAL A 218 10.70 -9.92 -15.52
N SER A 219 11.89 -9.33 -15.46
CA SER A 219 13.02 -9.82 -14.68
C SER A 219 13.50 -8.76 -13.69
N GLY A 220 14.20 -9.20 -12.63
CA GLY A 220 14.81 -8.34 -11.64
C GLY A 220 13.88 -7.86 -10.52
N HIS A 221 12.66 -8.41 -10.42
CA HIS A 221 11.74 -8.02 -9.35
C HIS A 221 12.35 -8.39 -7.98
N PRO A 222 12.41 -7.46 -7.00
CA PRO A 222 13.18 -7.67 -5.78
C PRO A 222 12.77 -8.92 -4.96
N GLU A 223 11.48 -9.26 -4.98
CA GLU A 223 10.93 -10.43 -4.28
C GLU A 223 10.64 -11.62 -5.20
N LEU A 224 10.13 -11.40 -6.42
CA LEU A 224 9.72 -12.47 -7.33
C LEU A 224 10.80 -12.93 -8.30
N GLY A 225 11.92 -12.20 -8.43
CA GLY A 225 12.98 -12.47 -9.40
C GLY A 225 12.48 -12.34 -10.84
N HIS A 226 11.83 -13.38 -11.33
CA HIS A 226 11.22 -13.44 -12.65
C HIS A 226 9.72 -13.69 -12.59
N LEU A 227 8.98 -13.02 -13.47
CA LEU A 227 7.60 -13.35 -13.82
C LEU A 227 7.55 -13.57 -15.34
N ARG A 228 7.20 -14.77 -15.77
CA ARG A 228 7.24 -15.21 -17.18
C ARG A 228 5.87 -15.72 -17.62
N LEU A 229 5.51 -15.43 -18.85
CA LEU A 229 4.38 -16.01 -19.56
C LEU A 229 4.92 -16.86 -20.70
N THR A 230 4.44 -18.10 -20.80
CA THR A 230 4.86 -19.06 -21.82
C THR A 230 3.65 -19.76 -22.43
N CYS A 231 3.76 -20.20 -23.69
CA CYS A 231 2.69 -20.97 -24.32
C CYS A 231 2.52 -22.35 -23.66
N ARG A 232 1.28 -22.71 -23.30
CA ARG A 232 0.97 -24.04 -22.79
C ARG A 232 0.88 -25.06 -23.92
N ALA A 233 1.44 -26.25 -23.69
CA ALA A 233 1.22 -27.41 -24.55
C ALA A 233 -0.27 -27.79 -24.55
N GLY A 234 -0.95 -27.63 -25.69
CA GLY A 234 -2.40 -27.84 -25.82
C GLY A 234 -3.23 -26.55 -25.93
N GLY A 235 -2.59 -25.37 -25.91
CA GLY A 235 -3.24 -24.07 -26.08
C GLY A 235 -3.38 -23.29 -24.78
N GLY A 236 -3.38 -21.97 -24.90
CA GLY A 236 -3.38 -21.03 -23.78
C GLY A 236 -1.98 -20.64 -23.28
N ILE A 237 -1.94 -19.93 -22.15
CA ILE A 237 -0.74 -19.34 -21.57
C ILE A 237 -0.60 -19.81 -20.12
N ASP A 238 0.63 -20.13 -19.74
CA ASP A 238 1.02 -20.37 -18.35
C ASP A 238 1.75 -19.15 -17.81
N LEU A 239 1.47 -18.80 -16.56
CA LEU A 239 2.27 -17.91 -15.74
C LEU A 239 3.27 -18.75 -14.96
N ALA A 240 4.54 -18.33 -14.97
CA ALA A 240 5.59 -18.87 -14.14
C ALA A 240 6.27 -17.76 -13.33
N ILE A 241 6.65 -18.06 -12.10
CA ILE A 241 7.47 -17.20 -11.25
C ILE A 241 8.71 -17.96 -10.77
N SER A 242 9.84 -17.25 -10.68
CA SER A 242 11.12 -17.78 -10.19
C SER A 242 11.68 -16.86 -9.11
N PRO A 243 11.29 -17.06 -7.84
CA PRO A 243 11.71 -16.20 -6.74
C PRO A 243 13.23 -16.21 -6.55
N ASP A 244 13.88 -15.05 -6.73
CA ASP A 244 15.33 -14.92 -6.54
C ASP A 244 15.74 -14.91 -5.06
N ARG A 245 14.78 -14.64 -4.16
CA ARG A 245 15.02 -14.53 -2.71
C ARG A 245 13.91 -15.22 -1.92
N THR A 246 14.27 -15.78 -0.76
CA THR A 246 13.35 -16.43 0.19
C THR A 246 12.43 -15.46 0.92
N MET A 247 12.32 -14.21 0.47
CA MET A 247 11.49 -13.23 1.17
C MET A 247 10.00 -13.48 0.92
N VAL A 248 9.59 -14.11 -0.19
CA VAL A 248 8.17 -14.45 -0.45
C VAL A 248 7.70 -15.55 0.51
N PRO A 249 6.52 -15.42 1.16
CA PRO A 249 5.97 -16.47 2.00
C PRO A 249 5.63 -17.67 1.11
N MET A 250 6.51 -18.67 1.11
CA MET A 250 6.31 -19.88 0.33
C MET A 250 5.31 -20.78 1.04
N PRO A 251 4.35 -21.38 0.32
CA PRO A 251 3.40 -22.29 0.92
C PRO A 251 4.08 -23.62 1.26
N PRO A 252 3.48 -24.43 2.15
CA PRO A 252 3.93 -25.80 2.38
C PRO A 252 4.00 -26.61 1.08
N ALA A 253 4.89 -27.61 1.03
CA ALA A 253 5.06 -28.46 -0.14
C ALA A 253 3.70 -29.03 -0.62
N GLY A 254 3.45 -28.94 -1.94
CA GLY A 254 2.22 -29.41 -2.56
C GLY A 254 1.00 -28.48 -2.42
N ARG A 255 1.13 -27.33 -1.75
CA ARG A 255 0.10 -26.29 -1.73
C ARG A 255 0.39 -25.22 -2.79
N PRO A 256 -0.64 -24.63 -3.41
CA PRO A 256 -0.44 -23.55 -4.38
C PRO A 256 0.03 -22.27 -3.67
N LEU A 257 0.85 -21.48 -4.36
CA LEU A 257 1.07 -20.09 -4.02
C LEU A 257 -0.06 -19.28 -4.67
N ARG A 258 -0.72 -18.45 -3.87
CA ARG A 258 -1.78 -17.56 -4.35
C ARG A 258 -1.20 -16.17 -4.58
N LEU A 259 -1.52 -15.61 -5.73
CA LEU A 259 -1.21 -14.26 -6.14
C LEU A 259 -2.53 -13.53 -6.35
N TRP A 260 -2.58 -12.28 -5.96
CA TRP A 260 -3.69 -11.40 -6.27
C TRP A 260 -3.14 -10.12 -6.87
N PHE A 261 -3.64 -9.82 -8.06
CA PHE A 261 -3.27 -8.64 -8.81
C PHE A 261 -4.45 -7.68 -8.76
N GLU A 262 -4.17 -6.41 -8.55
CA GLU A 262 -5.16 -5.37 -8.68
C GLU A 262 -4.64 -4.33 -9.65
N GLY A 263 -5.39 -4.10 -10.73
CA GLY A 263 -5.22 -2.96 -11.60
C GLY A 263 -5.16 -1.72 -10.73
N SER A 264 -4.00 -1.06 -10.64
CA SER A 264 -3.89 0.11 -9.77
C SER A 264 -5.00 1.09 -10.14
N MET A 265 -5.32 1.21 -11.42
CA MET A 265 -6.15 2.28 -11.95
C MET A 265 -7.67 2.08 -11.96
N ASP A 266 -8.15 0.86 -12.19
CA ASP A 266 -9.58 0.54 -12.24
C ASP A 266 -10.01 -0.36 -11.08
N GLY A 267 -9.07 -0.74 -10.21
CA GLY A 267 -9.28 -1.65 -9.10
C GLY A 267 -9.80 -3.02 -9.54
N ALA A 268 -9.58 -3.39 -10.81
CA ALA A 268 -9.93 -4.71 -11.30
C ALA A 268 -8.97 -5.73 -10.68
N GLY A 269 -9.54 -6.66 -9.91
CA GLY A 269 -8.80 -7.71 -9.24
C GLY A 269 -8.72 -8.98 -10.09
N ALA A 270 -7.59 -9.68 -10.02
CA ALA A 270 -7.42 -11.01 -10.57
C ALA A 270 -6.73 -11.92 -9.54
N ASP A 271 -7.39 -13.01 -9.16
CA ASP A 271 -6.79 -14.10 -8.41
C ASP A 271 -6.04 -15.03 -9.37
N GLN A 272 -4.82 -15.39 -9.00
CA GLN A 272 -3.95 -16.28 -9.75
C GLN A 272 -3.36 -17.31 -8.80
N SER A 273 -3.31 -18.57 -9.23
CA SER A 273 -2.69 -19.64 -8.45
C SER A 273 -1.60 -20.29 -9.27
N VAL A 274 -0.47 -20.57 -8.63
CA VAL A 274 0.65 -21.30 -9.24
C VAL A 274 1.08 -22.42 -8.31
N THR A 275 1.53 -23.53 -8.87
CA THR A 275 2.02 -24.70 -8.12
C THR A 275 3.49 -24.89 -8.37
N GLN A 276 4.21 -25.39 -7.36
CA GLN A 276 5.62 -25.70 -7.53
C GLN A 276 5.81 -26.71 -8.65
N VAL A 277 6.69 -26.41 -9.58
CA VAL A 277 7.09 -27.34 -10.63
C VAL A 277 7.95 -28.43 -10.01
N GLU A 278 7.60 -29.69 -10.28
CA GLU A 278 8.27 -30.83 -9.67
C GLU A 278 9.78 -30.81 -9.96
N GLY A 279 10.58 -30.88 -8.89
CA GLY A 279 12.04 -30.86 -8.97
C GLY A 279 12.65 -29.51 -9.34
N GLN A 280 11.86 -28.43 -9.43
CA GLN A 280 12.34 -27.09 -9.76
C GLN A 280 11.99 -26.07 -8.65
N ALA A 281 12.71 -24.95 -8.65
CA ALA A 281 12.39 -23.81 -7.80
C ALA A 281 11.23 -22.96 -8.35
N ASP A 282 10.90 -23.15 -9.63
CA ASP A 282 9.87 -22.41 -10.33
C ASP A 282 8.46 -22.82 -9.89
N TRP A 283 7.56 -21.85 -9.90
CA TRP A 283 6.14 -22.07 -9.68
C TRP A 283 5.40 -21.71 -10.95
N SER A 284 4.53 -22.58 -11.44
CA SER A 284 3.78 -22.33 -12.66
C SER A 284 2.33 -22.74 -12.54
N GLY A 285 1.48 -22.10 -13.31
CA GLY A 285 0.08 -22.51 -13.47
C GLY A 285 -0.59 -21.76 -14.61
N PRO A 286 -1.82 -22.16 -14.96
CA PRO A 286 -2.60 -21.48 -15.98
C PRO A 286 -2.79 -20.00 -15.70
N LEU A 287 -2.54 -19.16 -16.70
CA LEU A 287 -2.87 -17.74 -16.61
C LEU A 287 -4.37 -17.57 -16.43
N ALA A 288 -4.77 -16.91 -15.35
CA ALA A 288 -6.17 -16.61 -15.09
C ALA A 288 -6.72 -15.64 -16.16
N PRO A 289 -7.94 -15.84 -16.70
CA PRO A 289 -8.50 -14.96 -17.72
C PRO A 289 -8.59 -13.49 -17.30
N GLU A 290 -8.88 -13.24 -16.02
CA GLU A 290 -8.95 -11.89 -15.44
C GLU A 290 -7.56 -11.24 -15.45
N LEU A 291 -6.52 -12.01 -15.13
CA LEU A 291 -5.14 -11.54 -15.18
C LEU A 291 -4.68 -11.34 -16.64
N GLU A 292 -5.06 -12.22 -17.55
CA GLU A 292 -4.79 -12.04 -18.99
C GLU A 292 -5.43 -10.74 -19.51
N SER A 293 -6.66 -10.44 -19.08
CA SER A 293 -7.35 -9.19 -19.39
C SER A 293 -6.64 -7.96 -18.83
N LEU A 294 -6.16 -8.03 -17.58
CA LEU A 294 -5.36 -6.95 -16.97
C LEU A 294 -4.07 -6.72 -17.78
N LEU A 295 -3.30 -7.77 -18.04
CA LEU A 295 -2.02 -7.70 -18.75
C LEU A 295 -2.16 -7.28 -20.22
N GLY A 296 -3.28 -7.61 -20.88
CA GLY A 296 -3.55 -7.34 -22.29
C GLY A 296 -4.38 -6.08 -22.56
N GLY A 297 -4.96 -5.50 -21.50
CA GLY A 297 -5.85 -4.35 -21.57
C GLY A 297 -5.13 -3.02 -21.41
N ARG A 298 -4.18 -2.92 -20.47
CA ARG A 298 -3.48 -1.68 -20.11
C ARG A 298 -2.05 -1.95 -19.65
N ASP A 299 -1.18 -0.97 -19.88
CA ASP A 299 0.22 -0.95 -19.43
C ASP A 299 0.36 -0.09 -18.15
N ASP A 300 -0.59 -0.24 -17.21
CA ASP A 300 -0.63 0.50 -15.94
C ASP A 300 -0.05 -0.31 -14.76
N GLY A 301 0.16 0.33 -13.62
CA GLY A 301 0.70 -0.38 -12.45
C GLY A 301 -0.24 -1.46 -11.95
N LEU A 302 0.32 -2.50 -11.33
CA LEU A 302 -0.43 -3.42 -10.48
C LEU A 302 0.03 -3.32 -9.03
N THR A 303 -0.95 -3.35 -8.13
CA THR A 303 -0.71 -3.80 -6.77
C THR A 303 -0.65 -5.33 -6.80
N LEU A 304 0.42 -5.90 -6.24
CA LEU A 304 0.61 -7.34 -6.20
C LEU A 304 0.65 -7.83 -4.76
N LEU A 305 -0.26 -8.74 -4.42
CA LEU A 305 -0.29 -9.44 -3.16
C LEU A 305 0.04 -10.91 -3.35
N VAL A 306 0.70 -11.49 -2.36
CA VAL A 306 1.01 -12.92 -2.31
C VAL A 306 0.55 -13.55 -1.01
N SER A 307 0.09 -14.80 -1.09
CA SER A 307 -0.27 -15.62 0.07
C SER A 307 0.30 -17.04 -0.09
N GLY A 308 1.01 -17.48 0.95
CA GLY A 308 1.50 -18.86 1.11
C GLY A 308 0.62 -19.73 2.01
N ASP A 309 -0.45 -19.18 2.57
CA ASP A 309 -1.32 -19.84 3.55
C ASP A 309 -2.77 -19.97 3.06
N ASP A 310 -2.90 -20.28 1.76
CA ASP A 310 -4.17 -20.50 1.08
C ASP A 310 -5.11 -19.28 1.08
N GLY A 311 -4.54 -18.07 1.16
CA GLY A 311 -5.27 -16.81 1.16
C GLY A 311 -5.71 -16.35 2.55
N ALA A 312 -5.23 -17.00 3.62
CA ALA A 312 -5.60 -16.59 4.97
C ALA A 312 -4.95 -15.24 5.32
N GLU A 313 -3.66 -15.06 5.04
CA GLU A 313 -2.94 -13.79 5.14
C GLU A 313 -2.23 -13.48 3.84
N TRP A 314 -2.22 -12.20 3.52
CA TRP A 314 -1.62 -11.67 2.30
C TRP A 314 -0.49 -10.73 2.65
N ARG A 315 0.47 -10.63 1.74
CA ARG A 315 1.52 -9.64 1.82
C ARG A 315 1.60 -8.87 0.51
N GLU A 316 1.55 -7.55 0.62
CA GLU A 316 1.84 -6.66 -0.50
C GLU A 316 3.32 -6.77 -0.85
N LEU A 317 3.62 -6.98 -2.13
CA LEU A 317 4.97 -6.99 -2.69
C LEU A 317 5.31 -5.60 -3.24
N ALA A 318 6.58 -5.38 -3.58
CA ALA A 318 6.98 -4.18 -4.30
C ALA A 318 6.12 -3.94 -5.55
N TYR A 319 5.97 -2.65 -5.90
CA TYR A 319 5.19 -2.21 -7.05
C TYR A 319 5.63 -2.93 -8.33
N PHE A 320 4.67 -3.39 -9.11
CA PHE A 320 4.90 -4.10 -10.35
C PHE A 320 4.44 -3.26 -11.55
N SER A 321 5.39 -2.80 -12.38
CA SER A 321 5.06 -2.08 -13.62
C SER A 321 4.54 -3.03 -14.71
N LEU A 322 3.43 -2.68 -15.37
CA LEU A 322 3.01 -3.35 -16.60
C LEU A 322 3.46 -2.64 -17.87
N ALA A 323 4.43 -1.72 -17.80
CA ALA A 323 4.93 -1.08 -19.00
C ALA A 323 5.36 -2.12 -20.06
N GLY A 324 4.69 -2.13 -21.21
CA GLY A 324 4.92 -3.06 -22.31
C GLY A 324 4.19 -4.41 -22.22
N SER A 325 3.40 -4.68 -21.17
CA SER A 325 2.73 -5.97 -20.96
C SER A 325 1.78 -6.30 -22.10
N THR A 326 1.00 -5.32 -22.56
CA THR A 326 0.01 -5.51 -23.62
C THR A 326 0.68 -5.98 -24.91
N LYS A 327 1.80 -5.34 -25.27
CA LYS A 327 2.56 -5.69 -26.47
C LYS A 327 3.21 -7.06 -26.31
N ALA A 328 3.80 -7.35 -25.15
CA ALA A 328 4.49 -8.60 -24.91
C ALA A 328 3.52 -9.79 -24.90
N LEU A 329 2.38 -9.66 -24.22
CA LEU A 329 1.32 -10.67 -24.17
C LEU A 329 0.73 -10.94 -25.57
N ARG A 330 0.38 -9.89 -26.34
CA ARG A 330 -0.11 -10.07 -27.72
C ARG A 330 0.91 -10.75 -28.63
N SER A 331 2.19 -10.42 -28.46
CA SER A 331 3.28 -11.04 -29.20
C SER A 331 3.40 -12.53 -28.84
N LEU A 332 3.23 -12.89 -27.57
CA LEU A 332 3.18 -14.27 -27.10
C LEU A 332 1.97 -15.03 -27.62
N GLN A 333 0.76 -14.46 -27.49
CA GLN A 333 -0.48 -15.06 -27.99
C GLN A 333 -0.39 -15.41 -29.48
N ALA A 334 0.26 -14.57 -30.29
CA ALA A 334 0.48 -14.83 -31.71
C ALA A 334 1.42 -16.03 -31.99
N GLN A 335 2.20 -16.47 -31.00
CA GLN A 335 3.06 -17.65 -31.10
C GLN A 335 2.40 -18.91 -30.53
N CYS A 336 1.41 -18.77 -29.66
CA CYS A 336 0.80 -19.90 -28.99
C CYS A 336 -0.15 -20.68 -29.92
N PRO A 337 -0.21 -22.02 -29.80
CA PRO A 337 -1.17 -22.80 -30.54
C PRO A 337 -2.59 -22.34 -30.19
N ALA A 338 -3.44 -22.13 -31.21
CA ALA A 338 -4.84 -21.80 -30.99
C ALA A 338 -5.51 -22.97 -30.24
N SER A 339 -6.06 -22.68 -29.07
CA SER A 339 -7.11 -23.51 -28.46
C SER A 339 -8.40 -23.36 -29.27
N GLU A 340 -9.24 -24.40 -29.33
CA GLU A 340 -10.57 -24.29 -29.95
C GLU A 340 -11.35 -23.11 -29.33
N PRO A 341 -12.13 -22.36 -30.13
CA PRO A 341 -12.52 -20.99 -29.78
C PRO A 341 -13.58 -20.95 -28.67
N SER A 342 -13.28 -20.21 -27.60
CA SER A 342 -14.31 -19.54 -26.79
C SER A 342 -14.49 -18.12 -27.33
N VAL A 343 -15.68 -17.85 -27.86
CA VAL A 343 -16.04 -16.59 -28.51
C VAL A 343 -16.40 -15.55 -27.46
N VAL A 344 -15.52 -14.58 -27.20
CA VAL A 344 -15.90 -13.16 -27.01
C VAL A 344 -14.74 -12.28 -27.50
N ALA A 345 -14.80 -11.85 -28.76
CA ALA A 345 -13.87 -10.84 -29.28
C ALA A 345 -14.45 -9.44 -28.99
N ALA A 346 -13.83 -8.70 -28.07
CA ALA A 346 -14.01 -7.26 -28.01
C ALA A 346 -13.16 -6.60 -29.12
N ALA A 347 -13.80 -5.75 -29.92
CA ALA A 347 -13.16 -5.03 -31.01
C ALA A 347 -12.03 -4.10 -30.52
N PRO A 348 -10.96 -3.89 -31.32
CA PRO A 348 -9.88 -2.99 -30.92
C PRO A 348 -10.34 -1.52 -31.01
N PRO A 349 -10.01 -0.64 -30.05
CA PRO A 349 -10.12 0.78 -30.29
C PRO A 349 -8.96 1.21 -31.21
N ALA A 350 -9.35 1.79 -32.34
CA ALA A 350 -8.44 2.45 -33.27
C ALA A 350 -7.93 3.79 -32.70
N GLY A 351 -6.67 4.11 -33.00
CA GLY A 351 -6.17 5.48 -33.06
C GLY A 351 -5.19 5.89 -31.95
N ALA A 352 -3.90 5.76 -32.23
CA ALA A 352 -2.87 6.58 -31.60
C ALA A 352 -2.83 7.97 -32.29
N ALA A 353 -2.54 8.98 -31.46
CA ALA A 353 -2.16 10.35 -31.82
C ALA A 353 -3.24 11.28 -32.41
N ASN A 354 -3.89 12.03 -31.51
CA ASN A 354 -3.96 13.49 -31.62
C ASN A 354 -3.69 14.08 -30.23
N ALA A 355 -2.47 14.52 -29.99
CA ALA A 355 -2.18 15.44 -28.91
C ALA A 355 -2.81 16.79 -29.28
N GLN A 356 -3.65 17.35 -28.41
CA GLN A 356 -3.55 18.77 -28.02
C GLN A 356 -4.65 19.31 -27.08
N ARG A 357 -5.68 18.55 -26.68
CA ARG A 357 -6.65 19.05 -25.67
C ARG A 357 -7.13 17.97 -24.72
N ILE A 358 -7.16 18.30 -23.43
CA ILE A 358 -7.89 17.53 -22.44
C ILE A 358 -9.39 17.69 -22.76
N PRO A 359 -10.15 16.59 -22.97
CA PRO A 359 -11.56 16.64 -23.39
C PRO A 359 -12.51 17.01 -22.24
N LEU A 360 -12.14 18.03 -21.47
CA LEU A 360 -12.90 18.59 -20.37
C LEU A 360 -13.45 19.97 -20.74
N ALA A 361 -14.64 20.29 -20.26
CA ALA A 361 -15.18 21.64 -20.37
C ALA A 361 -14.34 22.62 -19.55
N ALA A 362 -14.09 23.82 -20.08
CA ALA A 362 -13.42 24.88 -19.33
C ALA A 362 -14.32 25.35 -18.16
N GLY A 363 -13.71 25.61 -17.01
CA GLY A 363 -14.38 26.10 -15.81
C GLY A 363 -13.81 25.53 -14.52
N TYR A 364 -14.54 25.74 -13.43
CA TYR A 364 -14.11 25.34 -12.09
C TYR A 364 -14.42 23.87 -11.83
N TYR A 365 -13.42 23.10 -11.43
CA TYR A 365 -13.58 21.72 -10.97
C TYR A 365 -13.35 21.68 -9.46
N ALA A 366 -14.36 21.24 -8.71
CA ALA A 366 -14.24 21.06 -7.27
C ALA A 366 -14.27 19.57 -6.91
N TYR A 367 -13.60 19.23 -5.81
CA TYR A 367 -13.76 17.94 -5.17
C TYR A 367 -15.21 17.78 -4.66
N VAL A 368 -15.86 16.70 -5.06
CA VAL A 368 -17.23 16.38 -4.65
C VAL A 368 -17.29 14.96 -4.09
N GLU A 369 -17.71 14.85 -2.83
CA GLU A 369 -17.86 13.56 -2.15
C GLU A 369 -19.06 13.60 -1.22
N GLY A 370 -20.11 12.86 -1.61
CA GLY A 370 -21.35 12.73 -0.84
C GLY A 370 -21.91 14.08 -0.41
N THR A 371 -22.15 14.22 0.89
CA THR A 371 -22.58 15.47 1.54
C THR A 371 -21.44 16.26 2.15
N PHE A 372 -20.23 15.71 2.17
CA PHE A 372 -19.05 16.28 2.84
C PHE A 372 -18.42 17.42 2.03
N SER A 373 -18.22 17.20 0.73
CA SER A 373 -17.73 18.22 -0.20
C SER A 373 -18.68 18.34 -1.38
N THR A 374 -19.16 19.56 -1.66
CA THR A 374 -20.09 19.83 -2.77
C THR A 374 -19.68 21.12 -3.49
N CYS A 375 -20.24 21.38 -4.68
CA CYS A 375 -20.01 22.67 -5.36
C CYS A 375 -20.38 23.89 -4.50
N ALA A 376 -21.41 23.79 -3.66
CA ALA A 376 -21.85 24.87 -2.78
C ALA A 376 -20.98 25.02 -1.52
N ASN A 377 -20.30 23.96 -1.11
CA ASN A 377 -19.42 23.93 0.05
C ASN A 377 -18.20 23.06 -0.25
N PRO A 378 -17.24 23.54 -1.06
CA PRO A 378 -16.05 22.79 -1.40
C PRO A 378 -15.08 22.78 -0.21
N VAL A 379 -14.60 21.58 0.15
CA VAL A 379 -13.66 21.39 1.29
C VAL A 379 -12.23 21.80 0.93
N ILE A 380 -11.87 21.68 -0.35
CA ILE A 380 -10.60 22.16 -0.90
C ILE A 380 -10.86 23.26 -1.94
N THR A 381 -9.86 24.11 -2.20
CA THR A 381 -10.01 25.14 -3.23
C THR A 381 -10.18 24.48 -4.61
N PRO A 382 -11.25 24.83 -5.36
CA PRO A 382 -11.47 24.30 -6.71
C PRO A 382 -10.36 24.74 -7.67
N TRP A 383 -10.03 23.87 -8.62
CA TRP A 383 -9.15 24.20 -9.74
C TRP A 383 -9.93 24.91 -10.83
N TYR A 384 -9.26 25.71 -11.64
CA TYR A 384 -9.83 26.27 -12.86
C TYR A 384 -9.16 25.68 -14.09
N PHE A 385 -9.92 25.04 -14.97
CA PHE A 385 -9.43 24.58 -16.26
C PHE A 385 -9.78 25.59 -17.35
N ASP A 386 -8.80 26.13 -18.07
CA ASP A 386 -9.02 27.13 -19.12
C ASP A 386 -9.21 26.54 -20.53
N GLY A 387 -9.19 25.20 -20.66
CA GLY A 387 -9.19 24.48 -21.93
C GLY A 387 -7.80 24.04 -22.39
N THR A 388 -6.74 24.54 -21.74
CA THR A 388 -5.34 24.23 -22.05
C THR A 388 -4.52 23.86 -20.83
N ARG A 389 -4.85 24.38 -19.64
CA ARG A 389 -4.11 24.13 -18.39
C ARG A 389 -5.08 24.16 -17.20
N PHE A 390 -4.75 23.37 -16.18
CA PHE A 390 -5.30 23.52 -14.83
C PHE A 390 -4.53 24.60 -14.06
N TRP A 391 -5.30 25.53 -13.51
CA TRP A 391 -4.84 26.58 -12.65
C TRP A 391 -5.25 26.25 -11.21
N GLU A 392 -4.34 26.52 -10.29
CA GLU A 392 -4.57 26.47 -8.85
C GLU A 392 -4.56 27.87 -8.25
N GLU A 393 -5.21 28.06 -7.09
CA GLU A 393 -5.23 29.37 -6.41
C GLU A 393 -3.82 29.86 -6.07
N THR A 394 -2.93 28.93 -5.77
CA THR A 394 -1.50 29.13 -5.49
C THR A 394 -0.76 29.73 -6.70
N ASP A 395 -1.19 29.48 -7.94
CA ASP A 395 -0.61 30.13 -9.12
C ASP A 395 -0.81 31.67 -9.08
N VAL A 396 -1.78 32.16 -8.29
CA VAL A 396 -2.09 33.58 -8.11
C VAL A 396 -1.58 34.10 -6.76
N THR A 397 -1.77 33.34 -5.68
CA THR A 397 -1.43 33.78 -4.31
C THR A 397 0.04 33.54 -3.94
N ASP A 398 0.70 32.58 -4.59
CA ASP A 398 2.12 32.24 -4.43
C ASP A 398 2.78 32.05 -5.82
N PRO A 399 2.93 33.12 -6.61
CA PRO A 399 3.41 33.01 -8.00
C PRO A 399 4.86 32.53 -8.12
N LYS A 400 5.61 32.49 -7.02
CA LYS A 400 6.98 31.95 -6.97
C LYS A 400 7.02 30.49 -6.52
N HIS A 401 5.89 29.96 -6.05
CA HIS A 401 5.75 28.66 -5.43
C HIS A 401 6.78 28.48 -4.31
N GLU A 402 6.88 29.46 -3.40
CA GLU A 402 7.77 29.41 -2.23
C GLU A 402 7.23 28.44 -1.17
N TYR A 403 5.91 28.26 -1.09
CA TYR A 403 5.24 27.44 -0.07
C TYR A 403 4.27 26.40 -0.67
N SER A 404 4.15 26.36 -2.00
CA SER A 404 3.27 25.45 -2.72
C SER A 404 4.01 24.65 -3.78
N SER A 405 3.47 23.49 -4.14
CA SER A 405 3.95 22.75 -5.31
C SER A 405 3.55 23.48 -6.59
N GLN A 406 4.41 23.43 -7.60
CA GLN A 406 4.14 23.99 -8.91
C GLN A 406 3.79 22.90 -9.91
N ALA A 407 2.63 23.00 -10.54
CA ALA A 407 2.33 22.24 -11.75
C ALA A 407 3.25 22.71 -12.90
N VAL A 408 4.14 21.84 -13.36
CA VAL A 408 5.15 22.16 -14.38
C VAL A 408 4.77 21.71 -15.78
N SER A 409 4.02 20.62 -15.87
CA SER A 409 3.56 20.08 -17.13
C SER A 409 2.31 19.25 -16.92
N TRP A 410 1.56 19.09 -18.00
CA TRP A 410 0.55 18.06 -18.09
C TRP A 410 0.70 17.33 -19.42
N GLU A 411 0.24 16.09 -19.45
CA GLU A 411 0.21 15.28 -20.67
C GLU A 411 -1.03 14.39 -20.68
N MET A 412 -1.53 14.06 -21.87
CA MET A 412 -2.47 12.96 -22.00
C MET A 412 -1.67 11.65 -21.95
N ALA A 413 -1.91 10.84 -20.91
CA ALA A 413 -1.34 9.51 -20.79
C ALA A 413 -2.14 8.47 -21.61
N ALA A 414 -3.44 8.72 -21.78
CA ALA A 414 -4.34 7.92 -22.62
C ALA A 414 -5.53 8.77 -23.08
N ARG A 415 -6.48 8.18 -23.82
CA ARG A 415 -7.68 8.88 -24.33
C ARG A 415 -8.53 9.50 -23.21
N ASP A 416 -8.59 8.83 -22.08
CA ASP A 416 -9.37 9.15 -20.89
C ASP A 416 -8.47 9.52 -19.71
N ARG A 417 -7.17 9.77 -19.91
CA ARG A 417 -6.22 10.00 -18.81
C ARG A 417 -5.29 11.15 -19.08
N PHE A 418 -5.11 11.99 -18.07
CA PHE A 418 -4.09 13.01 -18.09
C PHE A 418 -3.26 12.95 -16.81
N ARG A 419 -2.02 13.40 -16.92
CA ARG A 419 -1.09 13.54 -15.81
C ARG A 419 -0.81 15.00 -15.58
N ILE A 420 -0.63 15.37 -14.32
CA ILE A 420 -0.04 16.66 -13.95
C ILE A 420 1.23 16.36 -13.16
N SER A 421 2.33 16.91 -13.63
CA SER A 421 3.62 16.80 -12.96
C SER A 421 3.84 18.02 -12.09
N TYR A 422 4.27 17.79 -10.86
CA TYR A 422 4.51 18.80 -9.85
C TYR A 422 5.96 18.76 -9.41
N ARG A 423 6.51 19.95 -9.16
CA ARG A 423 7.77 20.11 -8.43
C ARG A 423 7.52 20.90 -7.15
N SER A 424 8.31 20.63 -6.13
CA SER A 424 8.23 21.34 -4.85
C SER A 424 9.58 21.98 -4.54
N ARG A 425 9.58 22.97 -3.65
CA ARG A 425 10.83 23.50 -3.09
C ARG A 425 11.13 22.81 -1.76
N ASP A 426 12.40 22.62 -1.47
CA ASP A 426 12.86 22.25 -0.13
C ASP A 426 12.76 23.44 0.85
N GLU A 427 13.08 23.19 2.11
CA GLU A 427 13.05 24.20 3.18
C GLU A 427 14.01 25.38 2.93
N ASP A 428 15.04 25.18 2.10
CA ASP A 428 15.99 26.22 1.67
C ASP A 428 15.49 27.01 0.44
N GLY A 429 14.28 26.70 -0.05
CA GLY A 429 13.69 27.33 -1.22
C GLY A 429 14.31 26.88 -2.55
N ARG A 430 15.08 25.78 -2.59
CA ARG A 430 15.63 25.21 -3.83
C ARG A 430 14.65 24.21 -4.42
N TRP A 431 14.62 24.07 -5.74
CA TRP A 431 13.78 23.08 -6.39
C TRP A 431 14.25 21.67 -6.07
N SER A 432 13.31 20.80 -5.68
CA SER A 432 13.57 19.37 -5.55
C SER A 432 14.04 18.79 -6.89
N PRO A 433 15.02 17.88 -6.89
CA PRO A 433 15.46 17.22 -8.13
C PRO A 433 14.39 16.26 -8.68
N GLY A 434 13.51 15.75 -7.82
CA GLY A 434 12.37 14.91 -8.19
C GLY A 434 11.15 15.72 -8.60
N VAL A 435 10.36 15.12 -9.50
CA VAL A 435 9.03 15.58 -9.90
C VAL A 435 8.04 14.50 -9.48
N SER A 436 6.98 14.88 -8.78
CA SER A 436 5.88 13.96 -8.48
C SER A 436 4.82 14.09 -9.56
N THR A 437 4.42 12.98 -10.17
CA THR A 437 3.40 12.98 -11.22
C THR A 437 2.11 12.39 -10.68
N ASN A 438 1.06 13.20 -10.68
CA ASN A 438 -0.29 12.75 -10.34
C ASN A 438 -1.01 12.34 -11.63
N GLU A 439 -1.74 11.22 -11.58
CA GLU A 439 -2.58 10.79 -12.70
C GLU A 439 -4.07 11.03 -12.38
N TYR A 440 -4.84 11.29 -13.43
CA TYR A 440 -6.27 11.56 -13.36
C TYR A 440 -6.99 10.81 -14.47
N VAL A 441 -8.18 10.28 -14.16
CA VAL A 441 -9.06 9.59 -15.12
C VAL A 441 -10.28 10.45 -15.41
N ILE A 442 -10.50 10.75 -16.68
CA ILE A 442 -11.66 11.49 -17.18
C ILE A 442 -12.87 10.56 -17.18
N THR A 443 -13.80 10.80 -16.27
CA THR A 443 -15.05 10.02 -16.14
C THR A 443 -16.19 10.58 -16.98
N GLY A 444 -16.02 11.77 -17.55
CA GLY A 444 -16.95 12.40 -18.48
C GLY A 444 -16.49 13.78 -18.93
N PRO A 445 -17.24 14.48 -19.79
CA PRO A 445 -16.86 15.81 -20.30
C PRO A 445 -16.74 16.91 -19.23
N GLN A 446 -17.22 16.62 -18.02
CA GLN A 446 -17.33 17.55 -16.89
C GLN A 446 -16.90 16.91 -15.57
N SER A 447 -16.19 15.78 -15.61
CA SER A 447 -15.74 15.10 -14.39
C SER A 447 -14.48 14.27 -14.63
N PHE A 448 -13.67 14.19 -13.59
CA PHE A 448 -12.50 13.32 -13.54
C PHE A 448 -12.22 12.89 -12.11
N ILE A 449 -11.36 11.90 -11.93
CA ILE A 449 -10.99 11.35 -10.62
C ILE A 449 -9.48 11.41 -10.49
N PHE A 450 -8.98 11.98 -9.39
CA PHE A 450 -7.60 11.75 -8.97
C PHE A 450 -7.47 10.32 -8.51
N VAL A 451 -6.48 9.64 -9.06
CA VAL A 451 -6.28 8.22 -8.80
C VAL A 451 -5.06 7.93 -7.95
N GLY A 452 -4.04 8.79 -7.99
CA GLY A 452 -2.81 8.56 -7.24
C GLY A 452 -1.60 9.23 -7.85
N VAL A 453 -0.49 9.08 -7.12
CA VAL A 453 0.85 9.47 -7.56
C VAL A 453 1.46 8.29 -8.30
N VAL A 454 1.95 8.52 -9.51
CA VAL A 454 2.65 7.52 -10.32
C VAL A 454 3.84 6.97 -9.51
N GLY A 455 3.87 5.65 -9.30
CA GLY A 455 4.92 4.97 -8.53
C GLY A 455 4.61 4.72 -7.06
N SER A 456 3.45 5.14 -6.54
CA SER A 456 3.04 4.96 -5.14
C SER A 456 1.84 4.02 -5.00
N SER A 457 1.72 3.32 -3.86
CA SER A 457 0.51 2.56 -3.50
C SER A 457 -0.68 3.52 -3.40
N MET A 458 -1.68 3.37 -4.26
CA MET A 458 -2.79 4.33 -4.35
C MET A 458 -3.76 4.17 -3.17
N ARG A 459 -4.16 5.29 -2.56
CA ARG A 459 -5.06 5.32 -1.38
C ARG A 459 -6.17 6.38 -1.47
N ALA A 460 -6.33 7.06 -2.61
CA ALA A 460 -7.28 8.17 -2.73
C ALA A 460 -8.01 8.15 -4.08
N SER A 461 -9.34 8.23 -4.03
CA SER A 461 -10.21 8.40 -5.20
C SER A 461 -10.92 9.74 -5.12
N GLU A 462 -10.20 10.84 -5.39
CA GLU A 462 -10.81 12.16 -5.25
C GLU A 462 -11.62 12.49 -6.50
N LYS A 463 -12.96 12.52 -6.38
CA LYS A 463 -13.85 12.83 -7.51
C LYS A 463 -13.93 14.33 -7.72
N HIS A 464 -13.61 14.80 -8.92
CA HIS A 464 -13.67 16.20 -9.30
C HIS A 464 -14.75 16.41 -10.35
N GLN A 465 -15.58 17.44 -10.15
CA GLN A 465 -16.69 17.75 -11.04
C GLN A 465 -16.71 19.24 -11.38
N LEU A 466 -17.10 19.55 -12.62
CA LEU A 466 -17.33 20.92 -13.07
C LEU A 466 -18.49 21.54 -12.25
N CYS A 467 -18.17 22.61 -11.52
CA CYS A 467 -19.11 23.37 -10.73
C CYS A 467 -19.47 24.69 -11.43
N PRO A 468 -20.75 24.97 -11.69
CA PRO A 468 -21.18 26.26 -12.20
C PRO A 468 -20.78 27.39 -11.26
N VAL A 469 -20.35 28.52 -11.83
CA VAL A 469 -19.98 29.74 -11.08
C VAL A 469 -21.08 30.21 -10.13
N ALA A 470 -22.35 29.98 -10.48
CA ALA A 470 -23.50 30.31 -9.64
C ALA A 470 -23.64 29.44 -8.38
N GLN A 471 -23.08 28.23 -8.41
CA GLN A 471 -23.09 27.31 -7.26
C GLN A 471 -21.88 27.51 -6.35
N LEU A 472 -20.80 28.12 -6.83
CA LEU A 472 -19.57 28.30 -6.08
C LEU A 472 -19.64 29.51 -5.13
N PRO A 473 -19.13 29.39 -3.89
CA PRO A 473 -18.94 30.52 -2.99
C PRO A 473 -18.09 31.63 -3.62
N ALA A 474 -18.31 32.89 -3.24
CA ALA A 474 -17.51 34.03 -3.73
C ALA A 474 -16.00 33.84 -3.52
N LYS A 475 -15.60 33.33 -2.36
CA LYS A 475 -14.19 33.06 -2.03
C LYS A 475 -13.54 31.99 -2.92
N SER A 476 -14.32 31.06 -3.48
CA SER A 476 -13.82 29.96 -4.32
C SER A 476 -13.67 30.36 -5.78
N ARG A 477 -14.06 31.58 -6.16
CA ARG A 477 -13.99 32.12 -7.53
C ARG A 477 -12.77 33.05 -7.67
N TRP A 478 -11.59 32.45 -7.55
CA TRP A 478 -10.31 33.17 -7.48
C TRP A 478 -9.70 33.45 -8.86
N TYR A 479 -9.94 32.58 -9.85
CA TYR A 479 -9.41 32.73 -11.20
C TYR A 479 -10.21 33.75 -12.01
N LYS A 480 -9.52 34.79 -12.48
CA LYS A 480 -10.03 35.76 -13.45
C LYS A 480 -9.36 35.46 -14.78
N ALA A 481 -10.08 34.80 -15.70
CA ALA A 481 -9.60 34.62 -17.06
C ALA A 481 -9.17 35.99 -17.60
N GLY A 482 -7.94 36.08 -18.10
CA GLY A 482 -7.42 37.30 -18.72
C GLY A 482 -8.39 37.81 -19.77
N LYS A 483 -8.57 39.12 -19.82
CA LYS A 483 -9.22 39.79 -20.95
C LYS A 483 -8.41 39.59 -22.22
#